data_AF-A0A522H7S9-F1
#
_entry.id   AF-A0A522H7S9-F1
#
_cell.length_a   1.000
_cell.length_b   1.000
_cell.length_c   1.000
_cell.angle_alpha   90.00
_cell.angle_beta   90.00
_cell.angle_gamma   90.00
#
_symmetry.space_group_name_H-M   'P 1'
#
loop_
_entity.id
_entity.type
_entity.pdbx_description
1 polymer ?
#
loop_
_entity_poly.entity_id
_entity_poly.type
_entity_poly.pdbx_seq_one_letter_code
_entity_poly.pdbx_strand_id
1 'polypeptide(L)'
;MNDSRFIQRWSVDADHPAFPGHFPGRPLVPGVLLLERVALALRAWRGQRLVRVREAKFLAPLLPAQEAELELVAAGAQIRFEIRSAGVLLARGTVEGAA
;
A
#
# COMPACT_ATOMS: atom_id res chain seq x y z
N MET A 1 -13.17 21.69 0.10
CA MET A 1 -13.06 20.38 -0.58
C MET A 1 -12.52 19.39 0.44
N ASN A 2 -13.15 18.23 0.56
CA ASN A 2 -12.90 17.28 1.66
C ASN A 2 -11.58 16.51 1.38
N ASP A 3 -10.44 17.18 1.58
CA ASP A 3 -9.08 16.65 1.36
C ASP A 3 -8.64 15.67 2.48
N SER A 4 -9.58 14.81 2.88
CA SER A 4 -9.43 13.83 3.94
C SER A 4 -9.22 12.43 3.41
N ARG A 5 -9.36 12.20 2.10
CA ARG A 5 -9.25 10.88 1.47
C ARG A 5 -8.54 10.94 0.11
N PHE A 6 -7.72 9.92 -0.17
CA PHE A 6 -7.06 9.69 -1.45
C PHE A 6 -7.18 8.21 -1.83
N ILE A 7 -7.45 7.91 -3.11
CA ILE A 7 -7.58 6.53 -3.61
C ILE A 7 -6.71 6.38 -4.86
N GLN A 8 -5.99 5.26 -4.95
CA GLN A 8 -5.19 4.90 -6.12
C GLN A 8 -5.28 3.40 -6.39
N ARG A 9 -5.48 3.04 -7.67
CA ARG A 9 -5.35 1.65 -8.14
C ARG A 9 -3.98 1.41 -8.75
N TRP A 10 -3.46 0.20 -8.54
CA TRP A 10 -2.15 -0.20 -9.01
C TRP A 10 -2.04 -1.73 -9.07
N SER A 11 -1.02 -2.21 -9.78
CA SER A 11 -0.59 -3.61 -9.79
C SER A 11 0.94 -3.68 -9.75
N VAL A 12 1.48 -4.89 -9.60
CA VAL A 12 2.91 -5.19 -9.75
C VAL A 12 3.06 -6.17 -10.89
N ASP A 13 3.83 -5.80 -11.91
CA ASP A 13 4.07 -6.63 -13.09
C ASP A 13 4.62 -7.99 -12.70
N ALA A 14 4.16 -9.04 -13.38
CA ALA A 14 4.56 -10.42 -13.10
C ALA A 14 6.07 -10.69 -13.26
N ASP A 15 6.77 -9.82 -13.99
CA ASP A 15 8.21 -9.89 -14.21
C ASP A 15 9.02 -9.09 -13.16
N HIS A 16 8.37 -8.60 -12.10
CA HIS A 16 9.05 -7.81 -11.07
C HIS A 16 10.20 -8.62 -10.42
N PRO A 17 11.40 -8.04 -10.29
CA PRO A 17 12.61 -8.76 -9.83
C PRO A 17 12.52 -9.30 -8.39
N ALA A 18 11.49 -8.92 -7.63
CA ALA A 18 11.25 -9.45 -6.30
C ALA A 18 10.69 -10.88 -6.30
N PHE A 19 10.03 -11.33 -7.37
CA PHE A 19 9.29 -12.61 -7.38
C PHE A 19 10.13 -13.88 -7.48
N PRO A 20 11.28 -13.94 -8.17
CA PRO A 20 12.09 -15.16 -8.23
C PRO A 20 12.45 -15.73 -6.85
N GLY A 21 12.64 -14.88 -5.84
CA GLY A 21 12.89 -15.28 -4.45
C GLY A 21 11.67 -15.20 -3.52
N HIS A 22 10.50 -14.77 -4.00
CA HIS A 22 9.35 -14.44 -3.16
C HIS A 22 8.00 -14.83 -3.76
N PHE A 23 7.59 -16.10 -3.68
CA PHE A 23 8.34 -17.27 -3.26
C PHE A 23 8.44 -18.23 -4.46
N PRO A 24 9.54 -19.00 -4.63
CA PRO A 24 9.70 -19.92 -5.75
C PRO A 24 8.46 -20.83 -5.92
N GLY A 25 7.87 -20.83 -7.12
CA GLY A 25 6.68 -21.60 -7.48
C GLY A 25 5.34 -21.07 -6.92
N ARG A 26 5.34 -20.12 -5.98
CA ARG A 26 4.14 -19.52 -5.37
C ARG A 26 4.38 -18.02 -5.09
N PRO A 27 4.53 -17.19 -6.14
CA PRO A 27 4.85 -15.79 -5.96
C PRO A 27 3.70 -15.01 -5.33
N LEU A 28 4.05 -14.04 -4.49
CA LEU A 28 3.12 -13.04 -3.95
C LEU A 28 3.86 -11.72 -3.79
N VAL A 29 3.13 -10.61 -3.74
CA VAL A 29 3.71 -9.27 -3.60
C VAL A 29 4.30 -9.10 -2.19
N PRO A 30 5.60 -8.78 -2.06
CA PRO A 30 6.20 -8.52 -0.76
C PRO A 30 5.49 -7.38 -0.02
N GLY A 31 5.33 -7.53 1.31
CA GLY A 31 4.72 -6.50 2.15
C GLY A 31 5.41 -5.14 2.05
N VAL A 32 6.72 -5.12 1.80
CA VAL A 32 7.48 -3.87 1.59
C VAL A 32 7.07 -3.13 0.31
N LEU A 33 6.70 -3.82 -0.77
CA LEU A 33 6.17 -3.17 -1.97
C LEU A 33 4.79 -2.57 -1.71
N LEU A 34 3.97 -3.21 -0.86
CA LEU A 34 2.70 -2.62 -0.42
C LEU A 34 2.92 -1.31 0.34
N LEU A 35 3.89 -1.28 1.26
CA LEU A 35 4.25 -0.07 2.02
C LEU A 35 4.89 1.01 1.13
N GLU A 36 5.64 0.62 0.10
CA GLU A 36 6.14 1.56 -0.90
C GLU A 36 5.00 2.24 -1.66
N ARG A 37 3.95 1.50 -2.04
CA ARG A 37 2.74 2.10 -2.64
C ARG A 37 2.06 3.09 -1.71
N VAL A 38 2.00 2.80 -0.40
CA VAL A 38 1.53 3.75 0.62
C VAL A 38 2.40 5.02 0.64
N ALA A 39 3.72 4.88 0.61
CA ALA A 39 4.64 6.02 0.61
C ALA A 39 4.52 6.88 -0.67
N LEU A 40 4.40 6.26 -1.84
CA LEU A 40 4.23 6.95 -3.13
C LEU A 40 2.88 7.67 -3.19
N ALA A 41 1.80 7.03 -2.75
CA ALA A 41 0.48 7.65 -2.68
C ALA A 41 0.45 8.83 -1.70
N LEU A 42 1.12 8.72 -0.55
CA LEU A 42 1.22 9.83 0.41
C LEU A 42 1.97 11.03 -0.18
N ARG A 43 3.04 10.78 -0.94
CA ARG A 43 3.75 11.84 -1.68
C ARG A 43 2.86 12.47 -2.74
N ALA A 44 2.16 11.67 -3.54
CA ALA A 44 1.25 12.17 -4.58
C ALA A 44 0.08 12.99 -4.00
N TRP A 45 -0.43 12.58 -2.84
CA TRP A 45 -1.57 13.23 -2.20
C TRP A 45 -1.17 14.52 -1.47
N ARG A 46 -0.12 14.48 -0.64
CA ARG A 46 0.22 15.57 0.30
C ARG A 46 1.62 16.14 0.15
N GLY A 47 2.38 15.69 -0.83
CA GLY A 47 3.81 16.02 -0.94
C GLY A 47 4.66 15.48 0.21
N GLN A 48 4.12 14.58 1.04
CA GLN A 48 4.77 14.11 2.25
C GLN A 48 5.55 12.82 2.02
N ARG A 49 6.76 12.74 2.56
CA ARG A 49 7.52 11.49 2.69
C ARG A 49 7.00 10.70 3.89
N LEU A 50 6.74 9.41 3.69
CA LEU A 50 6.48 8.47 4.80
C LEU A 50 7.74 8.39 5.69
N VAL A 51 7.58 8.71 6.97
CA VAL A 51 8.67 8.70 7.96
C VAL A 51 8.52 7.64 9.03
N ARG A 52 7.30 7.13 9.24
CA ARG A 52 7.03 6.08 10.22
C ARG A 52 5.84 5.23 9.81
N VAL A 53 5.99 3.91 9.96
CA VAL A 53 4.87 2.97 9.98
C VAL A 53 4.57 2.68 11.46
N ARG A 54 3.40 3.11 11.94
CA ARG A 54 2.97 2.89 13.34
C ARG A 54 2.49 1.46 13.54
N GLU A 55 1.65 1.01 12.62
CA GLU A 55 1.25 -0.38 12.50
C GLU A 55 0.99 -0.72 11.02
N ALA A 56 1.25 -1.98 10.67
CA ALA A 56 0.83 -2.56 9.41
C ALA A 56 0.42 -4.01 9.67
N LYS A 57 -0.78 -4.38 9.22
CA LYS A 57 -1.32 -5.74 9.30
C LYS A 57 -1.57 -6.24 7.88
N PHE A 58 -0.98 -7.39 7.56
CA PHE A 58 -1.15 -8.07 6.27
C PHE A 58 -2.07 -9.26 6.50
N LEU A 59 -3.27 -9.20 5.91
CA LEU A 59 -4.38 -10.12 6.17
C LEU A 59 -4.58 -11.13 5.04
N ALA A 60 -4.25 -10.75 3.80
CA ALA A 60 -4.30 -11.61 2.63
C ALA A 60 -3.20 -11.22 1.64
N PRO A 61 -2.67 -12.17 0.85
CA PRO A 61 -1.65 -11.88 -0.14
C PRO A 61 -2.24 -11.13 -1.34
N LEU A 62 -1.43 -10.28 -1.96
CA LEU A 62 -1.66 -9.80 -3.32
C LEU A 62 -0.81 -10.66 -4.28
N LEU A 63 -1.38 -11.11 -5.38
CA LEU A 63 -0.66 -11.91 -6.39
C LEU A 63 -0.02 -11.02 -7.47
N PRO A 64 0.98 -11.53 -8.21
CA PRO A 64 1.52 -10.83 -9.38
C PRO A 64 0.41 -10.47 -10.39
N ALA A 65 0.52 -9.30 -11.01
CA ALA A 65 -0.45 -8.72 -11.95
C ALA A 65 -1.89 -8.56 -11.41
N GLN A 66 -2.15 -8.86 -10.14
CA GLN A 66 -3.44 -8.61 -9.52
C GLN A 66 -3.59 -7.13 -9.19
N GLU A 67 -4.74 -6.55 -9.54
CA GLU A 67 -5.05 -5.17 -9.21
C GLU A 67 -5.34 -5.00 -7.71
N ALA A 68 -4.81 -3.94 -7.13
CA ALA A 68 -5.10 -3.51 -5.77
C ALA A 68 -5.55 -2.04 -5.76
N GLU A 69 -6.48 -1.72 -4.87
CA GLU A 69 -6.92 -0.37 -4.54
C GLU A 69 -6.35 0.01 -3.19
N LEU A 70 -5.58 1.09 -3.15
CA LEU A 70 -5.07 1.72 -1.94
C LEU A 70 -5.95 2.93 -1.61
N GLU A 71 -6.43 2.99 -0.38
CA GLU A 71 -7.09 4.14 0.20
C GLU A 71 -6.23 4.72 1.32
N LEU A 72 -6.05 6.04 1.31
CA LEU A 72 -5.48 6.83 2.40
C LEU A 72 -6.55 7.74 3.00
N VAL A 73 -6.64 7.79 4.32
CA VAL A 73 -7.57 8.67 5.05
C VAL A 73 -6.83 9.45 6.13
N ALA A 74 -7.04 10.76 6.17
CA ALA A 74 -6.49 11.64 7.19
C ALA A 74 -7.13 11.34 8.55
N ALA A 75 -6.30 11.17 9.57
CA ALA A 75 -6.71 10.91 10.95
C ALA A 75 -5.86 11.77 11.90
N GLY A 76 -6.08 13.08 11.89
CA GLY A 76 -5.24 14.04 12.61
C GLY A 76 -3.83 14.10 12.01
N ALA A 77 -2.81 13.84 12.84
CA ALA A 77 -1.41 13.79 12.40
C ALA A 77 -1.02 12.47 11.70
N GLN A 78 -1.89 11.46 11.77
CA GLN A 78 -1.65 10.14 11.16
C GLN A 78 -2.47 9.99 9.87
N ILE A 79 -2.02 9.07 9.02
CA ILE A 79 -2.75 8.61 7.83
C ILE A 79 -3.09 7.14 8.03
N ARG A 80 -4.38 6.81 7.95
CA ARG A 80 -4.83 5.41 7.86
C ARG A 80 -4.71 4.96 6.42
N PHE A 81 -4.26 3.72 6.21
CA PHE A 81 -4.29 3.10 4.89
C PHE A 81 -5.05 1.77 4.92
N GLU A 82 -5.76 1.50 3.84
CA GLU A 82 -6.30 0.17 3.51
C GLU A 82 -5.92 -0.19 2.08
N ILE A 83 -5.56 -1.45 1.86
CA ILE A 83 -5.29 -2.02 0.54
C ILE A 83 -6.27 -3.16 0.32
N ARG A 84 -7.05 -3.10 -0.77
CA ARG A 84 -8.05 -4.11 -1.11
C ARG A 84 -7.83 -4.64 -2.53
N SER A 85 -8.19 -5.88 -2.78
CA SER A 85 -8.33 -6.43 -4.13
C SER A 85 -9.64 -7.19 -4.22
N ALA A 86 -10.46 -6.89 -5.23
CA ALA A 86 -11.79 -7.48 -5.40
C ALA A 86 -12.63 -7.49 -4.11
N GLY A 87 -12.56 -6.41 -3.32
CA GLY A 87 -13.24 -6.26 -2.03
C GLY A 87 -12.56 -6.92 -0.82
N VAL A 88 -11.61 -7.83 -1.04
CA VAL A 88 -10.84 -8.50 0.02
C VAL A 88 -9.81 -7.53 0.60
N LEU A 89 -9.79 -7.38 1.93
CA LEU A 89 -8.78 -6.57 2.62
C LEU A 89 -7.44 -7.31 2.67
N LEU A 90 -6.44 -6.76 1.99
CA LEU A 90 -5.10 -7.32 1.89
C LEU A 90 -4.19 -6.80 3.00
N ALA A 91 -4.18 -5.49 3.21
CA ALA A 91 -3.38 -4.86 4.25
C ALA A 91 -4.06 -3.61 4.81
N ARG A 92 -3.76 -3.27 6.05
CA ARG A 92 -4.17 -2.00 6.67
C ARG A 92 -3.20 -1.53 7.72
N GLY A 93 -3.27 -0.25 8.06
CA GLY A 93 -2.48 0.28 9.16
C GLY A 93 -2.51 1.79 9.25
N THR A 94 -1.55 2.34 10.00
CA THR A 94 -1.36 3.78 10.18
C THR A 94 0.09 4.16 9.94
N VAL A 95 0.28 5.29 9.26
CA VAL A 95 1.58 5.85 8.90
C VAL A 95 1.64 7.34 9.24
N GLU A 96 2.85 7.87 9.36
CA GLU A 96 3.12 9.30 9.53
C GLU A 96 3.93 9.82 8.34
N GLY A 97 3.53 11.00 7.85
CA GLY A 97 4.21 11.74 6.79
C GLY A 97 4.88 12.99 7.33
N ALA A 98 5.96 13.41 6.66
CA ALA A 98 6.59 14.71 6.86
C ALA A 98 6.86 15.36 5.50
N ALA A 99 6.86 16.70 5.46
CA ALA A 99 7.23 17.45 4.25
C ALA A 99 8.68 17.16 3.83
#